data_AF-A0A0C3HYU6-F1
#
_entry.id   AF-A0A0C3HYU6-F1
#
_cell.length_a   1.000
_cell.length_b   1.000
_cell.length_c   1.000
_cell.angle_alpha   90.00
_cell.angle_beta   90.00
_cell.angle_gamma   90.00
#
_symmetry.space_group_name_H-M   'P 1'
#
loop_
_entity.id
_entity.type
_entity.pdbx_description
1 polymer ?
#
loop_
_entity_poly.entity_id
_entity_poly.type
_entity_poly.pdbx_seq_one_letter_code
_entity_poly.pdbx_strand_id
1 'polypeptide(L)'
;MAESEETLEFDVYTPAIKVTHNRSQYTCDDGGLQKNGASFHAHLSEYLPILFKNGSINKAQSHRQKQQNADWWRAQCAFRGLPTSGSIGEVQARLRSGANAMTKELVELEKKAKAEWKAEADADQRRVRQEYQDQQRKDELNGVNRLKAIFNDNNATLASVFKKDCQGLDCAATKMGLHFRYIHAPIISLSLEWDHSWIIVGRTVADVEAKHAEVRSEDEDRILAQELQREEEEKAARYAETRLCAWTAILSAINGDWDVTGVWKITCPKFHDSHSLNNEMNFRIYRVSGAKVSQMFAKLDFSIVKGLTKIS
;
A
#
# COMPACT_ATOMS: atom_id res chain seq x y z
N MET A 1 -27.01 21.90 12.08
CA MET A 1 -26.05 21.56 11.01
C MET A 1 -26.47 20.20 10.50
N ALA A 2 -26.92 20.12 9.26
CA ALA A 2 -27.18 18.81 8.64
C ALA A 2 -25.81 18.29 8.22
N GLU A 3 -25.24 17.39 9.02
CA GLU A 3 -24.10 16.60 8.59
C GLU A 3 -24.55 15.87 7.33
N SER A 4 -23.88 16.15 6.22
CA SER A 4 -24.03 15.38 5.00
C SER A 4 -23.77 13.93 5.38
N GLU A 5 -24.79 13.07 5.29
CA GLU A 5 -24.62 11.62 5.37
C GLU A 5 -23.56 11.27 4.34
N GLU A 6 -22.33 11.05 4.80
CA GLU A 6 -21.25 10.56 3.99
C GLU A 6 -21.72 9.19 3.54
N THR A 7 -22.17 9.11 2.29
CA THR A 7 -22.66 7.86 1.71
C THR A 7 -21.45 6.95 1.60
N LEU A 8 -21.24 6.11 2.61
CA LEU A 8 -20.28 5.02 2.54
C LEU A 8 -20.65 4.17 1.32
N GLU A 9 -19.88 4.34 0.25
CA GLU A 9 -19.94 3.50 -0.92
C GLU A 9 -19.19 2.21 -0.58
N PHE A 10 -19.96 1.13 -0.39
CA PHE A 10 -19.40 -0.20 -0.25
C PHE A 10 -19.10 -0.74 -1.64
N ASP A 11 -17.82 -1.05 -1.91
CA ASP A 11 -17.42 -1.78 -3.11
C ASP A 11 -17.94 -3.22 -3.04
N VAL A 12 -19.15 -3.42 -3.57
CA VAL A 12 -19.79 -4.73 -3.63
C VAL A 12 -19.52 -5.35 -5.00
N TYR A 13 -18.82 -6.48 -5.01
CA TYR A 13 -18.60 -7.25 -6.23
C TYR A 13 -19.85 -8.07 -6.56
N THR A 14 -20.59 -7.64 -7.59
CA THR A 14 -21.71 -8.43 -8.14
C THR A 14 -21.23 -9.23 -9.35
N PRO A 15 -21.26 -10.57 -9.30
CA PRO A 15 -20.76 -11.42 -10.37
C PRO A 15 -21.58 -11.26 -11.66
N ALA A 16 -20.94 -11.50 -12.81
CA ALA A 16 -21.63 -11.47 -14.10
C ALA A 16 -22.69 -12.59 -14.22
N ILE A 17 -23.85 -12.27 -14.78
CA ILE A 17 -24.93 -13.23 -15.03
C ILE A 17 -24.67 -13.98 -16.34
N LYS A 18 -24.83 -15.30 -16.33
CA LYS A 18 -24.73 -16.13 -17.53
C LYS A 18 -26.08 -16.19 -18.24
N VAL A 19 -26.09 -15.86 -19.53
CA VAL A 19 -27.28 -15.95 -20.39
C VAL A 19 -26.98 -16.75 -21.66
N THR A 20 -27.98 -17.39 -22.24
CA THR A 20 -27.82 -18.22 -23.44
C THR A 20 -28.72 -17.72 -24.56
N HIS A 21 -28.17 -17.59 -25.76
CA HIS A 21 -28.92 -17.24 -26.98
C HIS A 21 -28.39 -18.04 -28.16
N ASN A 22 -29.29 -18.68 -28.92
CA ASN A 22 -28.95 -19.52 -30.07
C ASN A 22 -27.80 -20.51 -29.80
N ARG A 23 -27.88 -21.23 -28.67
CA ARG A 23 -26.87 -22.20 -28.17
C ARG A 23 -25.50 -21.59 -27.82
N SER A 24 -25.34 -20.28 -27.93
CA SER A 24 -24.16 -19.55 -27.51
C SER A 24 -24.33 -19.00 -26.11
N GLN A 25 -23.31 -19.16 -25.27
CA GLN A 25 -23.27 -18.60 -23.92
C GLN A 25 -22.66 -17.21 -23.93
N TYR A 26 -23.30 -16.30 -23.20
CA TYR A 26 -22.89 -14.93 -22.97
C TYR A 26 -22.84 -14.67 -21.45
N THR A 27 -22.10 -13.65 -21.05
CA THR A 27 -22.10 -13.11 -19.70
C THR A 27 -22.56 -11.66 -19.74
N CYS A 28 -23.27 -11.19 -18.72
CA CYS A 28 -23.68 -9.80 -18.60
C CYS A 28 -23.22 -9.26 -17.25
N ASP A 29 -22.51 -8.13 -17.26
CA ASP A 29 -22.11 -7.37 -16.08
C ASP A 29 -22.56 -5.90 -16.24
N ASP A 30 -22.04 -4.99 -15.41
CA ASP A 30 -22.33 -3.55 -15.51
C ASP A 30 -21.98 -2.98 -16.91
N GLY A 31 -20.90 -3.51 -17.49
CA GLY A 31 -20.40 -3.16 -18.82
C GLY A 31 -21.24 -3.70 -19.97
N GLY A 32 -22.25 -4.53 -19.69
CA GLY A 32 -23.19 -5.07 -20.67
C GLY A 32 -22.88 -6.50 -21.09
N LEU A 33 -23.37 -6.88 -22.27
CA LEU A 33 -23.28 -8.25 -22.76
C LEU A 33 -21.89 -8.56 -23.33
N GLN A 34 -21.34 -9.70 -22.93
CA GLN A 34 -20.02 -10.18 -23.30
C GLN A 34 -20.08 -11.61 -23.84
N LYS A 35 -19.22 -11.91 -24.81
CA LYS A 35 -19.00 -13.25 -25.35
C LYS A 35 -17.52 -13.58 -25.22
N ASN A 36 -17.20 -14.65 -24.49
CA ASN A 36 -15.81 -15.08 -24.25
C ASN A 36 -14.94 -13.93 -23.67
N GLY A 37 -15.51 -13.12 -22.77
CA GLY A 37 -14.84 -11.96 -22.17
C GLY A 37 -14.71 -10.73 -23.08
N ALA A 38 -15.29 -10.75 -24.29
CA ALA A 38 -15.28 -9.61 -25.20
C ALA A 38 -16.65 -8.92 -25.27
N SER A 39 -16.67 -7.60 -25.04
CA SER A 39 -17.86 -6.76 -25.20
C SER A 39 -18.12 -6.38 -26.66
N PHE A 40 -19.37 -6.05 -26.97
CA PHE A 40 -19.73 -5.54 -28.29
C PHE A 40 -19.04 -4.19 -28.59
N HIS A 41 -18.48 -4.07 -29.79
CA HIS A 41 -17.90 -2.82 -30.28
C HIS A 41 -18.64 -2.39 -31.55
N ALA A 42 -19.38 -1.28 -31.51
CA ALA A 42 -20.16 -0.81 -32.66
C ALA A 42 -19.26 -0.44 -33.86
N HIS A 43 -18.14 0.23 -33.60
CA HIS A 43 -17.20 0.70 -34.62
C HIS A 43 -15.92 -0.15 -34.63
N LEU A 44 -15.73 -0.90 -35.72
CA LEU A 44 -14.57 -1.81 -35.87
C LEU A 44 -13.43 -1.22 -36.71
N SER A 45 -13.57 0.00 -37.21
CA SER A 45 -12.61 0.66 -38.11
C SER A 45 -11.20 0.77 -37.53
N GLU A 46 -11.10 0.92 -36.21
CA GLU A 46 -9.81 1.02 -35.51
C GLU A 46 -9.06 -0.32 -35.43
N TYR A 47 -9.77 -1.44 -35.54
CA TYR A 47 -9.23 -2.79 -35.38
C TYR A 47 -9.05 -3.53 -36.72
N LEU A 48 -9.82 -3.15 -37.75
CA LEU A 48 -9.79 -3.83 -39.04
C LEU A 48 -8.60 -3.34 -39.89
N PRO A 49 -7.78 -4.25 -40.45
CA PRO A 49 -6.68 -3.88 -41.36
C PRO A 49 -7.13 -2.95 -42.48
N ILE A 50 -6.39 -1.86 -42.67
CA ILE A 50 -6.57 -0.94 -43.80
C ILE A 50 -6.10 -1.65 -45.07
N LEU A 51 -7.00 -1.76 -46.04
CA LEU A 51 -6.73 -2.39 -47.32
C LEU A 51 -6.47 -1.31 -48.38
N PHE A 52 -5.48 -1.54 -49.23
CA PHE A 52 -5.27 -0.75 -50.44
C PHE A 52 -6.35 -1.07 -51.49
N LYS A 53 -6.47 -0.23 -52.52
CA LYS A 53 -7.44 -0.43 -53.63
C LYS A 53 -7.28 -1.78 -54.35
N ASN A 54 -6.10 -2.37 -54.30
CA ASN A 54 -5.80 -3.69 -54.87
C ASN A 54 -6.09 -4.86 -53.90
N GLY A 55 -6.69 -4.60 -52.72
CA GLY A 55 -6.99 -5.59 -51.70
C GLY A 55 -5.82 -6.01 -50.82
N SER A 56 -4.60 -5.48 -51.05
CA SER A 56 -3.45 -5.81 -50.20
C SER A 56 -3.47 -5.01 -48.89
N ILE A 57 -2.93 -5.59 -47.82
CA ILE A 57 -2.92 -4.97 -46.49
C ILE A 57 -1.83 -3.89 -46.41
N ASN A 58 -2.20 -2.69 -45.97
CA ASN A 58 -1.24 -1.64 -45.65
C ASN A 58 -0.55 -1.94 -44.31
N LYS A 59 0.54 -2.72 -44.36
CA LYS A 59 1.32 -3.11 -43.17
C LYS A 59 1.79 -1.92 -42.35
N ALA A 60 2.21 -0.82 -42.99
CA ALA A 60 2.74 0.36 -42.31
C ALA A 60 1.69 1.05 -41.40
N GLN A 61 0.43 1.10 -41.83
CA GLN A 61 -0.66 1.64 -41.01
C GLN A 61 -1.27 0.59 -40.07
N SER A 62 -1.28 -0.68 -40.45
CA SER A 62 -1.85 -1.77 -39.64
C SER A 62 -1.03 -2.07 -38.38
N HIS A 63 0.27 -1.76 -38.36
CA HIS A 63 1.11 -1.86 -37.14
C HIS A 63 0.65 -0.96 -35.98
N ARG A 64 -0.17 0.08 -36.26
CA ARG A 64 -0.73 0.95 -35.22
C ARG A 64 -2.07 0.46 -34.67
N GLN A 65 -2.64 -0.60 -35.24
CA GLN A 65 -3.95 -1.12 -34.82
C GLN A 65 -3.79 -2.07 -33.65
N LYS A 66 -4.69 -1.95 -32.66
CA LYS A 66 -4.74 -2.87 -31.51
C LYS A 66 -5.05 -4.27 -32.01
N GLN A 67 -4.09 -5.18 -31.92
CA GLN A 67 -4.30 -6.58 -32.30
C GLN A 67 -5.28 -7.23 -31.32
N GLN A 68 -6.35 -7.80 -31.85
CA GLN A 68 -7.36 -8.54 -31.09
C GLN A 68 -7.20 -10.03 -31.35
N ASN A 69 -7.48 -10.84 -30.32
CA ASN A 69 -7.40 -12.30 -30.41
C ASN A 69 -8.57 -12.88 -31.23
N ALA A 70 -8.46 -14.16 -31.59
CA ALA A 70 -9.47 -14.84 -32.41
C ALA A 70 -10.87 -14.83 -31.75
N ASP A 71 -10.93 -14.98 -30.42
CA ASP A 71 -12.20 -15.07 -29.70
C ASP A 71 -12.94 -13.73 -29.67
N TRP A 72 -12.22 -12.61 -29.60
CA TRP A 72 -12.80 -11.28 -29.73
C TRP A 72 -13.43 -11.08 -31.12
N TRP A 73 -12.75 -11.48 -32.20
CA TRP A 73 -13.31 -11.38 -33.55
C TRP A 73 -14.55 -12.25 -33.72
N ARG A 74 -14.52 -13.48 -33.18
CA ARG A 74 -15.68 -14.38 -33.18
C ARG A 74 -16.84 -13.82 -32.36
N ALA A 75 -16.56 -13.19 -31.22
CA ALA A 75 -17.56 -12.49 -30.42
C ALA A 75 -18.23 -11.36 -31.21
N GLN A 76 -17.46 -10.52 -31.92
CA GLN A 76 -18.02 -9.46 -32.77
C GLN A 76 -18.95 -10.00 -33.86
N CYS A 77 -18.61 -11.15 -34.47
CA CYS A 77 -19.50 -11.83 -35.40
C CYS A 77 -20.77 -12.35 -34.72
N ALA A 78 -20.64 -13.00 -33.56
CA ALA A 78 -21.77 -13.54 -32.80
C ALA A 78 -22.80 -12.46 -32.46
N PHE A 79 -22.35 -11.30 -31.97
CA PHE A 79 -23.24 -10.16 -31.67
C PHE A 79 -24.03 -9.65 -32.88
N ARG A 80 -23.46 -9.78 -34.08
CA ARG A 80 -24.06 -9.34 -35.34
C ARG A 80 -24.85 -10.44 -36.06
N GLY A 81 -24.97 -11.63 -35.47
CA GLY A 81 -25.62 -12.78 -36.09
C GLY A 81 -24.86 -13.35 -37.28
N LEU A 82 -23.55 -13.11 -37.38
CA LEU A 82 -22.69 -13.61 -38.44
C LEU A 82 -22.05 -14.95 -38.05
N PRO A 83 -21.71 -15.84 -39.01
CA PRO A 83 -20.98 -17.06 -38.73
C PRO A 83 -19.65 -16.78 -38.00
N THR A 84 -19.31 -17.60 -37.01
CA THR A 84 -18.12 -17.44 -36.15
C THR A 84 -16.97 -18.39 -36.51
N SER A 85 -17.17 -19.33 -37.43
CA SER A 85 -16.14 -20.26 -37.90
C SER A 85 -15.17 -19.62 -38.89
N GLY A 86 -14.03 -20.25 -39.14
CA GLY A 86 -13.05 -19.83 -40.15
C GLY A 86 -11.82 -19.11 -39.59
N SER A 87 -10.94 -18.70 -40.50
CA SER A 87 -9.72 -17.94 -40.20
C SER A 87 -10.04 -16.49 -39.80
N ILE A 88 -9.11 -15.82 -39.11
CA ILE A 88 -9.28 -14.41 -38.71
C ILE A 88 -9.56 -13.52 -39.91
N GLY A 89 -8.90 -13.76 -41.05
CA GLY A 89 -9.12 -12.99 -42.28
C GLY A 89 -10.55 -13.12 -42.81
N GLU A 90 -11.12 -14.33 -42.78
CA GLU A 90 -12.50 -14.57 -43.20
C GLU A 90 -13.52 -13.92 -42.25
N VAL A 91 -13.27 -14.00 -40.94
CA VAL A 91 -14.11 -13.36 -39.91
C VAL A 91 -14.06 -11.83 -40.07
N GLN A 92 -12.88 -11.24 -40.25
CA GLN A 92 -12.73 -9.81 -40.51
C GLN A 92 -13.38 -9.37 -41.83
N ALA A 93 -13.31 -10.18 -42.88
CA ALA A 93 -13.98 -9.89 -44.15
C ALA A 93 -15.50 -9.84 -43.98
N ARG A 94 -16.10 -10.78 -43.24
CA ARG A 94 -17.54 -10.76 -42.91
C ARG A 94 -17.93 -9.54 -42.08
N LEU A 95 -17.10 -9.12 -41.15
CA LEU A 95 -17.37 -7.93 -40.33
C LEU A 95 -17.29 -6.62 -41.13
N ARG A 96 -16.51 -6.57 -42.22
CA ARG A 96 -16.48 -5.42 -43.13
C ARG A 96 -17.74 -5.28 -43.97
N SER A 97 -18.33 -6.40 -44.40
CA SER A 97 -19.52 -6.41 -45.26
C SER A 97 -20.84 -6.54 -44.49
N GLY A 98 -20.78 -6.96 -43.22
CA GLY A 98 -21.94 -7.24 -42.39
C GLY A 98 -22.55 -6.02 -41.69
N ALA A 99 -23.54 -6.28 -40.86
CA ALA A 99 -24.19 -5.26 -40.04
C ALA A 99 -23.24 -4.66 -38.99
N ASN A 100 -23.34 -3.36 -38.76
CA ASN A 100 -22.57 -2.66 -37.72
C ASN A 100 -23.24 -2.71 -36.34
N ALA A 101 -24.50 -3.13 -36.27
CA ALA A 101 -25.29 -3.19 -35.05
C ALA A 101 -25.43 -4.61 -34.51
N MET A 102 -25.65 -4.72 -33.20
CA MET A 102 -26.05 -5.96 -32.55
C MET A 102 -27.44 -6.40 -33.06
N THR A 103 -27.72 -7.71 -33.09
CA THR A 103 -29.06 -8.20 -33.45
C THR A 103 -30.11 -7.75 -32.42
N LYS A 104 -31.34 -7.51 -32.87
CA LYS A 104 -32.44 -7.05 -31.99
C LYS A 104 -32.67 -7.99 -30.80
N GLU A 105 -32.55 -9.30 -31.03
CA GLU A 105 -32.72 -10.31 -29.99
C GLU A 105 -31.66 -10.20 -28.89
N LEU A 106 -30.40 -9.94 -29.26
CA LEU A 106 -29.32 -9.77 -28.30
C LEU A 106 -29.41 -8.43 -27.55
N VAL A 107 -29.94 -7.37 -28.19
CA VAL A 107 -30.21 -6.09 -27.52
C VAL A 107 -31.29 -6.25 -26.44
N GLU A 108 -32.39 -6.95 -26.73
CA GLU A 108 -33.42 -7.22 -25.71
C GLU A 108 -32.91 -8.17 -24.62
N LEU A 109 -32.07 -9.15 -24.98
CA LEU A 109 -31.41 -10.02 -24.01
C LEU A 109 -30.48 -9.24 -23.07
N GLU A 110 -29.64 -8.35 -23.62
CA GLU A 110 -28.76 -7.48 -22.84
C GLU A 110 -29.58 -6.59 -21.89
N LYS A 111 -30.65 -5.96 -22.39
CA LYS A 111 -31.54 -5.15 -21.55
C LYS A 111 -32.14 -5.94 -20.40
N LYS A 112 -32.62 -7.15 -20.65
CA LYS A 112 -33.18 -8.02 -19.61
C LYS A 112 -32.11 -8.47 -18.60
N ALA A 113 -30.97 -8.94 -19.10
CA ALA A 113 -29.86 -9.41 -18.27
C ALA A 113 -29.26 -8.28 -17.42
N LYS A 114 -29.18 -7.07 -17.96
CA LYS A 114 -28.71 -5.88 -17.24
C LYS A 114 -29.69 -5.45 -16.14
N ALA A 115 -31.00 -5.54 -16.39
CA ALA A 115 -32.01 -5.27 -15.37
C ALA A 115 -31.93 -6.29 -14.22
N GLU A 116 -31.72 -7.57 -14.54
CA GLU A 116 -31.53 -8.65 -13.55
C GLU A 116 -30.24 -8.45 -12.76
N TRP A 117 -29.11 -8.18 -13.42
CA TRP A 117 -27.83 -7.91 -12.79
C TRP A 117 -27.90 -6.71 -11.85
N LYS A 118 -28.55 -5.62 -12.29
CA LYS A 118 -28.75 -4.44 -11.43
C LYS A 118 -29.62 -4.74 -10.22
N ALA A 119 -30.68 -5.52 -10.37
CA ALA A 119 -31.53 -5.91 -9.25
C ALA A 119 -30.76 -6.75 -8.21
N GLU A 120 -29.89 -7.67 -8.66
CA GLU A 120 -29.02 -8.44 -7.77
C GLU A 120 -27.97 -7.54 -7.10
N ALA A 121 -27.34 -6.63 -7.85
CA ALA A 121 -26.37 -5.67 -7.31
C ALA A 121 -26.99 -4.78 -6.23
N ASP A 122 -28.19 -4.25 -6.48
CA ASP A 122 -28.94 -3.46 -5.50
C ASP A 122 -29.29 -4.30 -4.26
N ALA A 123 -29.61 -5.59 -4.43
CA ALA A 123 -29.89 -6.50 -3.32
C ALA A 123 -28.64 -6.84 -2.50
N ASP A 124 -27.50 -7.08 -3.15
CA ASP A 124 -26.21 -7.29 -2.49
C ASP A 124 -25.78 -6.04 -1.71
N GLN A 125 -25.91 -4.86 -2.31
CA GLN A 125 -25.59 -3.60 -1.64
C GLN A 125 -26.46 -3.38 -0.40
N ARG A 126 -27.76 -3.73 -0.47
CA ARG A 126 -28.65 -3.70 0.70
C ARG A 126 -28.24 -4.70 1.77
N ARG A 127 -27.85 -5.92 1.38
CA ARG A 127 -27.37 -6.96 2.31
C ARG A 127 -26.12 -6.49 3.05
N VAL A 128 -25.11 -6.01 2.32
CA VAL A 128 -23.85 -5.51 2.92
C VAL A 128 -24.12 -4.31 3.84
N ARG A 129 -24.97 -3.37 3.42
CA ARG A 129 -25.36 -2.23 4.27
C ARG A 129 -26.07 -2.70 5.55
N GLN A 130 -26.98 -3.66 5.43
CA GLN A 130 -27.69 -4.21 6.57
C GLN A 130 -26.74 -4.95 7.53
N GLU A 131 -25.82 -5.76 7.01
CA GLU A 131 -24.79 -6.44 7.80
C GLU A 131 -23.89 -5.44 8.52
N TYR A 132 -23.48 -4.37 7.83
CA TYR A 132 -22.70 -3.29 8.43
C TYR A 132 -23.47 -2.61 9.57
N GLN A 133 -24.74 -2.28 9.37
CA GLN A 133 -25.59 -1.70 10.42
C GLN A 133 -25.82 -2.66 11.58
N ASP A 134 -26.00 -3.95 11.30
CA ASP A 134 -26.14 -5.00 12.32
C ASP A 134 -24.84 -5.15 13.13
N GLN A 135 -23.69 -5.07 12.48
CA GLN A 135 -22.39 -5.10 13.13
C GLN A 135 -22.18 -3.86 14.00
N GLN A 136 -22.45 -2.65 13.49
CA GLN A 136 -22.40 -1.42 14.27
C GLN A 136 -23.30 -1.50 15.53
N ARG A 137 -24.53 -2.01 15.39
CA ARG A 137 -25.44 -2.20 16.53
C ARG A 137 -24.90 -3.19 17.56
N LYS A 138 -24.23 -4.26 17.12
CA LYS A 138 -23.57 -5.23 18.01
C LYS A 138 -22.38 -4.61 18.72
N ASP A 139 -21.52 -3.91 17.98
CA ASP A 139 -20.33 -3.25 18.53
C ASP A 139 -20.72 -2.20 19.56
N GLU A 140 -21.75 -1.41 19.26
CA GLU A 140 -22.33 -0.45 20.18
C GLU A 140 -22.91 -1.12 21.44
N LEU A 141 -23.70 -2.18 21.31
CA LEU A 141 -24.25 -2.91 22.46
C LEU A 141 -23.15 -3.49 23.34
N ASN A 142 -22.12 -4.08 22.72
CA ASN A 142 -20.93 -4.59 23.40
C ASN A 142 -20.18 -3.45 24.11
N GLY A 143 -20.03 -2.31 23.45
CA GLY A 143 -19.45 -1.09 24.00
C GLY A 143 -20.22 -0.60 25.22
N VAL A 144 -21.56 -0.53 25.15
CA VAL A 144 -22.43 -0.13 26.27
C VAL A 144 -22.25 -1.09 27.44
N ASN A 145 -22.23 -2.40 27.21
CA ASN A 145 -22.04 -3.38 28.30
C ASN A 145 -20.66 -3.23 28.95
N ARG A 146 -19.62 -2.99 28.15
CA ARG A 146 -18.25 -2.77 28.62
C ARG A 146 -18.13 -1.48 29.43
N LEU A 147 -18.69 -0.37 28.93
CA LEU A 147 -18.70 0.91 29.61
C LEU A 147 -19.55 0.86 30.88
N LYS A 148 -20.69 0.18 30.87
CA LYS A 148 -21.49 -0.08 32.07
C LYS A 148 -20.67 -0.78 33.14
N ALA A 149 -19.92 -1.82 32.81
CA ALA A 149 -19.09 -2.52 33.79
C ALA A 149 -18.04 -1.61 34.47
N ILE A 150 -17.56 -0.57 33.78
CA ILE A 150 -16.52 0.36 34.28
C ILE A 150 -17.13 1.56 35.02
N PHE A 151 -18.26 2.08 34.53
CA PHE A 151 -18.87 3.32 35.00
C PHE A 151 -20.18 3.10 35.78
N ASN A 152 -20.54 1.85 36.13
CA ASN A 152 -21.75 1.53 36.90
C ASN A 152 -21.78 2.24 38.26
N ASP A 153 -20.62 2.28 38.93
CA ASP A 153 -20.50 2.81 40.27
C ASP A 153 -20.07 4.27 40.22
N ASN A 154 -20.90 5.15 40.77
CA ASN A 154 -20.75 6.61 40.68
C ASN A 154 -19.45 7.18 41.26
N ASN A 155 -18.61 6.39 41.94
CA ASN A 155 -17.49 6.91 42.74
C ASN A 155 -16.09 6.35 42.44
N ALA A 156 -15.89 5.38 41.53
CA ALA A 156 -14.57 4.73 41.40
C ALA A 156 -13.71 5.21 40.21
N THR A 157 -14.30 5.42 39.03
CA THR A 157 -13.54 5.68 37.80
C THR A 157 -14.03 6.96 37.11
N LEU A 158 -13.14 7.96 37.01
CA LEU A 158 -13.42 9.25 36.35
C LEU A 158 -13.26 9.16 34.82
N ALA A 159 -12.19 8.49 34.37
CA ALA A 159 -11.91 8.23 32.96
C ALA A 159 -11.14 6.91 32.79
N SER A 160 -11.22 6.31 31.61
CA SER A 160 -10.54 5.08 31.23
C SER A 160 -10.03 5.15 29.80
N VAL A 161 -8.86 4.54 29.57
CA VAL A 161 -8.22 4.47 28.25
C VAL A 161 -8.44 3.09 27.66
N PHE A 162 -9.04 3.03 26.49
CA PHE A 162 -9.28 1.80 25.75
C PHE A 162 -8.28 1.71 24.61
N LYS A 163 -7.40 0.72 24.71
CA LYS A 163 -6.28 0.51 23.77
C LYS A 163 -6.59 -0.50 22.65
N LYS A 164 -7.69 -1.25 22.79
CA LYS A 164 -8.10 -2.34 21.92
C LYS A 164 -9.62 -2.39 21.83
N ASP A 165 -10.11 -2.87 20.67
CA ASP A 165 -11.53 -3.04 20.38
C ASP A 165 -12.30 -1.75 20.65
N CYS A 166 -11.82 -0.66 20.03
CA CYS A 166 -12.39 0.67 20.19
C CYS A 166 -13.65 0.89 19.32
N GLN A 167 -14.01 -0.08 18.48
CA GLN A 167 -15.17 -0.01 17.58
C GLN A 167 -16.47 0.13 18.39
N GLY A 168 -17.25 1.15 18.06
CA GLY A 168 -18.55 1.42 18.69
C GLY A 168 -18.49 2.00 20.12
N LEU A 169 -17.30 2.23 20.69
CA LEU A 169 -17.18 2.80 22.04
C LEU A 169 -17.57 4.28 22.10
N ASP A 170 -17.35 5.03 21.04
CA ASP A 170 -17.78 6.42 20.85
C ASP A 170 -19.31 6.56 20.85
N CYS A 171 -19.98 5.71 20.05
CA CYS A 171 -21.44 5.62 20.00
C CYS A 171 -22.00 5.19 21.37
N ALA A 172 -21.40 4.16 21.98
CA ALA A 172 -21.78 3.68 23.30
C ALA A 172 -21.59 4.74 24.39
N ALA A 173 -20.48 5.47 24.39
CA ALA A 173 -20.20 6.54 25.33
C ALA A 173 -21.25 7.65 25.20
N THR A 174 -21.55 8.08 23.97
CA THR A 174 -22.58 9.08 23.69
C THR A 174 -23.95 8.63 24.21
N LYS A 175 -24.36 7.37 23.96
CA LYS A 175 -25.63 6.82 24.47
C LYS A 175 -25.69 6.76 25.99
N MET A 176 -24.56 6.61 26.65
CA MET A 176 -24.47 6.59 28.11
C MET A 176 -24.31 7.98 28.73
N GLY A 177 -24.27 9.05 27.92
CA GLY A 177 -24.03 10.42 28.40
C GLY A 177 -22.60 10.63 28.91
N LEU A 178 -21.65 9.82 28.42
CA LEU A 178 -20.22 9.95 28.70
C LEU A 178 -19.54 10.79 27.61
N HIS A 179 -18.40 11.37 27.96
CA HIS A 179 -17.54 12.08 27.03
C HIS A 179 -16.42 11.16 26.56
N PHE A 180 -15.96 11.35 25.33
CA PHE A 180 -14.85 10.59 24.80
C PHE A 180 -13.92 11.45 23.93
N ARG A 181 -12.69 10.96 23.75
CA ARG A 181 -11.71 11.54 22.85
C ARG A 181 -10.84 10.45 22.23
N TYR A 182 -10.71 10.48 20.90
CA TYR A 182 -9.71 9.67 20.22
C TYR A 182 -8.33 10.32 20.36
N ILE A 183 -7.35 9.50 20.68
CA ILE A 183 -5.94 9.88 20.77
C ILE A 183 -5.11 8.92 19.91
N HIS A 184 -3.98 9.40 19.42
CA HIS A 184 -3.05 8.55 18.71
C HIS A 184 -2.37 7.62 19.71
N ALA A 185 -2.32 6.34 19.40
CA ALA A 185 -1.55 5.38 20.17
C ALA A 185 -0.09 5.82 20.13
N PRO A 186 0.59 5.86 21.28
CA PRO A 186 2.01 6.11 21.33
C PRO A 186 2.77 5.12 20.42
N ILE A 187 3.77 5.59 19.67
CA ILE A 187 4.50 4.78 18.69
C ILE A 187 5.40 3.78 19.45
N ILE A 188 4.86 2.61 19.77
CA ILE A 188 5.55 1.59 20.56
C ILE A 188 6.18 0.50 19.67
N SER A 189 5.75 0.33 18.42
CA SER A 189 6.38 -0.61 17.48
C SER A 189 6.11 -0.29 16.02
N LEU A 190 6.98 -0.79 15.13
CA LEU A 190 6.86 -0.75 13.66
C LEU A 190 5.70 -1.62 13.12
N SER A 191 4.69 -1.95 13.94
CA SER A 191 3.54 -2.76 13.54
C SER A 191 2.57 -1.95 12.69
N LEU A 192 2.11 -2.54 11.58
CA LEU A 192 1.32 -1.89 10.53
C LEU A 192 -0.08 -1.40 10.99
N GLU A 193 -0.23 -0.08 10.93
CA GLU A 193 -1.32 0.75 10.40
C GLU A 193 -2.72 0.79 11.05
N TRP A 194 -3.19 -0.19 11.83
CA TRP A 194 -4.59 -0.16 12.30
C TRP A 194 -4.78 -0.12 13.83
N ASP A 195 -3.72 -0.30 14.61
CA ASP A 195 -3.74 -0.24 16.09
C ASP A 195 -3.41 1.17 16.65
N HIS A 196 -3.43 2.20 15.80
CA HIS A 196 -2.93 3.54 16.14
C HIS A 196 -3.93 4.48 16.81
N SER A 197 -5.14 4.03 17.15
CA SER A 197 -6.12 4.89 17.83
C SER A 197 -6.57 4.27 19.15
N TRP A 198 -6.35 5.01 20.24
CA TRP A 198 -6.97 4.71 21.53
C TRP A 198 -8.13 5.67 21.72
N ILE A 199 -9.13 5.23 22.47
CA ILE A 199 -10.24 6.09 22.90
C ILE A 199 -10.19 6.25 24.41
N ILE A 200 -10.25 7.51 24.86
CA ILE A 200 -10.42 7.86 26.26
C ILE A 200 -11.90 8.11 26.45
N VAL A 201 -12.52 7.47 27.45
CA VAL A 201 -13.92 7.72 27.83
C VAL A 201 -13.96 8.15 29.29
N GLY A 202 -14.76 9.15 29.61
CA GLY A 202 -14.90 9.69 30.97
C GLY A 202 -16.27 10.31 31.23
N ARG A 203 -16.56 10.60 32.49
CA ARG A 203 -17.86 11.16 32.91
C ARG A 203 -18.04 12.62 32.50
N THR A 204 -16.96 13.38 32.49
CA THR A 204 -16.94 14.78 32.07
C THR A 204 -15.83 15.04 31.06
N VAL A 205 -15.92 16.14 30.32
CA VAL A 205 -14.84 16.59 29.43
C VAL A 205 -13.53 16.79 30.21
N ALA A 206 -13.61 17.32 31.43
CA ALA A 206 -12.42 17.55 32.27
C ALA A 206 -11.71 16.25 32.61
N ASP A 207 -12.44 15.17 32.92
CA ASP A 207 -11.86 13.86 33.22
C ASP A 207 -11.14 13.28 32.00
N VAL A 208 -11.73 13.43 30.81
CA VAL A 208 -11.15 12.98 29.54
C VAL A 208 -9.86 13.75 29.23
N GLU A 209 -9.86 15.08 29.39
CA GLU A 209 -8.68 15.90 29.15
C GLU A 209 -7.57 15.66 30.18
N ALA A 210 -7.92 15.50 31.46
CA ALA A 210 -6.96 15.15 32.50
C ALA A 210 -6.29 13.81 32.19
N LYS A 211 -7.07 12.80 31.78
CA LYS A 211 -6.52 11.49 31.40
C LYS A 211 -5.71 11.55 30.12
N HIS A 212 -6.10 12.38 29.16
CA HIS A 212 -5.31 12.62 27.94
C HIS A 212 -3.96 13.28 28.26
N ALA A 213 -3.92 14.25 29.17
CA ALA A 213 -2.67 14.87 29.62
C ALA A 213 -1.75 13.86 30.33
N GLU A 214 -2.32 13.00 31.19
CA GLU A 214 -1.59 11.90 31.85
C GLU A 214 -0.94 10.96 30.82
N VAL A 215 -1.72 10.48 29.83
CA VAL A 215 -1.20 9.59 28.78
C VAL A 215 -0.10 10.25 27.96
N ARG A 216 -0.20 11.55 27.68
CA ARG A 216 0.85 12.29 26.97
C ARG A 216 2.14 12.41 27.80
N SER A 217 2.03 12.74 29.08
CA SER A 217 3.18 12.80 29.99
C SER A 217 3.88 11.44 30.07
N GLU A 218 3.13 10.35 30.21
CA GLU A 218 3.69 9.00 30.22
C GLU A 218 4.41 8.65 28.90
N ASP A 219 3.92 9.12 27.76
CA ASP A 219 4.57 8.92 26.47
C ASP A 219 5.87 9.71 26.35
N GLU A 220 5.86 10.99 26.73
CA GLU A 220 7.06 11.85 26.76
C GLU A 220 8.14 11.27 27.67
N ASP A 221 7.78 10.85 28.89
CA ASP A 221 8.70 10.21 29.83
C ASP A 221 9.30 8.92 29.26
N ARG A 222 8.48 8.13 28.56
CA ARG A 222 8.95 6.90 27.91
C ARG A 222 9.90 7.18 26.75
N ILE A 223 9.63 8.20 25.93
CA ILE A 223 10.53 8.62 24.84
C ILE A 223 11.86 9.07 25.43
N LEU A 224 11.84 9.91 26.46
CA LEU A 224 13.04 10.40 27.13
C LEU A 224 13.87 9.24 27.72
N ALA A 225 13.22 8.28 28.38
CA ALA A 225 13.89 7.09 28.92
C ALA A 225 14.54 6.24 27.82
N GLN A 226 13.87 6.07 26.67
CA GLN A 226 14.42 5.34 25.52
C GLN A 226 15.60 6.07 24.89
N GLU A 227 15.56 7.40 24.80
CA GLU A 227 16.68 8.21 24.30
C GLU A 227 17.88 8.13 25.24
N LEU A 228 17.66 8.24 26.55
CA LEU A 228 18.72 8.10 27.55
C LEU A 228 19.37 6.72 27.49
N GLN A 229 18.55 5.66 27.41
CA GLN A 229 19.05 4.29 27.25
C GLN A 229 19.88 4.14 25.96
N ARG A 230 19.38 4.67 24.84
CA ARG A 230 20.12 4.63 23.56
C ARG A 230 21.45 5.38 23.64
N GLU A 231 21.48 6.52 24.30
CA GLU A 231 22.74 7.25 24.53
C GLU A 231 23.72 6.48 25.39
N GLU A 232 23.26 5.82 26.46
CA GLU A 232 24.08 4.98 27.32
C GLU A 232 24.63 3.78 26.55
N GLU A 233 23.79 3.11 25.75
CA GLU A 233 24.20 2.03 24.87
C GLU A 233 25.23 2.50 23.84
N GLU A 234 25.05 3.66 23.23
CA GLU A 234 26.01 4.24 22.28
C GLU A 234 27.33 4.64 22.96
N LYS A 235 27.28 5.20 24.18
CA LYS A 235 28.46 5.53 24.98
C LYS A 235 29.22 4.25 25.37
N ALA A 236 28.50 3.21 25.81
CA ALA A 236 29.07 1.91 26.16
C ALA A 236 29.70 1.23 24.94
N ALA A 237 29.03 1.26 23.78
CA ALA A 237 29.55 0.73 22.52
C ALA A 237 30.84 1.46 22.10
N ARG A 238 30.86 2.80 22.14
CA ARG A 238 32.06 3.60 21.84
C ARG A 238 33.20 3.32 22.81
N TYR A 239 32.91 3.16 24.09
CA TYR A 239 33.92 2.82 25.10
C TYR A 239 34.49 1.43 24.89
N ALA A 240 33.64 0.43 24.60
CA ALA A 240 34.05 -0.93 24.29
C ALA A 240 34.92 -1.00 23.03
N GLU A 241 34.54 -0.27 21.98
CA GLU A 241 35.32 -0.13 20.74
C GLU A 241 36.69 0.50 21.02
N THR A 242 36.73 1.62 21.75
CA THR A 242 37.99 2.30 22.14
C THR A 242 38.91 1.35 22.93
N ARG A 243 38.36 0.59 23.88
CA ARG A 243 39.11 -0.36 24.69
C ARG A 243 39.68 -1.52 23.85
N LEU A 244 38.90 -2.04 22.92
CA LEU A 244 39.36 -3.06 21.97
C LEU A 244 40.49 -2.51 21.10
N CYS A 245 40.35 -1.31 20.54
CA CYS A 245 41.40 -0.67 19.75
C CYS A 245 42.70 -0.48 20.55
N ALA A 246 42.59 0.00 21.80
CA ALA A 246 43.75 0.18 22.68
C ALA A 246 44.43 -1.15 23.03
N TRP A 247 43.66 -2.19 23.32
CA TRP A 247 44.20 -3.54 23.59
C TRP A 247 44.92 -4.13 22.37
N THR A 248 44.32 -4.02 21.19
CA THR A 248 44.93 -4.44 19.92
C THR A 248 46.25 -3.69 19.69
N ALA A 249 46.29 -2.38 19.91
CA ALA A 249 47.51 -1.59 19.77
C ALA A 249 48.64 -2.05 20.72
N ILE A 250 48.30 -2.38 21.98
CA ILE A 250 49.26 -2.91 22.96
C ILE A 250 49.81 -4.28 22.52
N LEU A 251 48.93 -5.19 22.08
CA LEU A 251 49.35 -6.51 21.60
C LEU A 251 50.26 -6.41 20.37
N SER A 252 49.93 -5.53 19.41
CA SER A 252 50.78 -5.27 18.25
C SER A 252 52.13 -4.68 18.63
N ALA A 253 52.19 -3.81 19.64
CA ALA A 253 53.45 -3.25 20.14
C ALA A 253 54.34 -4.30 20.82
N ILE A 254 53.76 -5.24 21.58
CA ILE A 254 54.50 -6.30 22.29
C ILE A 254 55.07 -7.33 21.32
N ASN A 255 54.29 -7.74 20.32
CA ASN A 255 54.68 -8.82 19.42
C ASN A 255 55.65 -8.37 18.32
N GLY A 256 55.97 -7.07 18.21
CA GLY A 256 56.93 -6.53 17.22
C GLY A 256 56.47 -6.60 15.76
N ASP A 257 55.45 -7.41 15.48
CA ASP A 257 54.75 -7.49 14.20
C ASP A 257 53.63 -6.45 14.17
N TRP A 258 53.99 -5.26 13.72
CA TRP A 258 53.01 -4.29 13.23
C TRP A 258 52.41 -4.85 11.93
N ASP A 259 51.41 -5.72 12.07
CA ASP A 259 50.57 -6.11 10.97
C ASP A 259 49.51 -5.02 10.74
N VAL A 260 49.77 -4.16 9.78
CA VAL A 260 48.86 -3.10 9.34
C VAL A 260 47.83 -3.56 8.31
N THR A 261 47.81 -4.86 8.04
CA THR A 261 46.81 -5.48 7.20
C THR A 261 45.50 -5.59 8.00
N GLY A 262 44.50 -4.79 7.66
CA GLY A 262 43.24 -4.71 8.40
C GLY A 262 42.25 -3.77 7.72
N VAL A 263 40.99 -3.80 8.18
CA VAL A 263 39.94 -2.89 7.70
C VAL A 263 39.95 -1.64 8.58
N TRP A 264 40.33 -0.51 7.99
CA TRP A 264 40.43 0.78 8.68
C TRP A 264 39.18 1.61 8.40
N LYS A 265 38.48 2.03 9.45
CA LYS A 265 37.31 2.91 9.33
C LYS A 265 37.74 4.35 9.63
N ILE A 266 37.78 5.18 8.60
CA ILE A 266 38.06 6.61 8.74
C ILE A 266 36.74 7.32 9.00
N THR A 267 36.56 7.88 10.20
CA THR A 267 35.37 8.64 10.55
C THR A 267 35.61 10.12 10.23
N CYS A 268 34.88 10.66 9.26
CA CYS A 268 34.96 12.09 8.91
C CYS A 268 33.84 12.85 9.63
N PRO A 269 34.12 13.96 10.34
CA PRO A 269 33.05 14.81 10.87
C PRO A 269 32.16 15.33 9.73
N LYS A 270 30.85 15.42 10.01
CA LYS A 270 29.78 15.66 9.02
C LYS A 270 30.18 16.66 7.93
N PHE A 271 30.12 16.23 6.67
CA PHE A 271 30.23 17.12 5.51
C PHE A 271 29.01 18.06 5.48
N HIS A 272 29.24 19.36 5.27
CA HIS A 272 28.16 20.34 5.24
C HIS A 272 27.39 20.40 3.91
N ASP A 273 27.82 19.65 2.88
CA ASP A 273 27.16 19.62 1.57
C ASP A 273 26.82 18.19 1.14
N SER A 274 25.53 17.91 0.96
CA SER A 274 24.97 16.60 0.61
C SER A 274 24.83 16.37 -0.90
N HIS A 275 25.51 17.15 -1.74
CA HIS A 275 25.41 16.99 -3.19
C HIS A 275 26.29 15.84 -3.68
N SER A 276 25.69 14.65 -3.69
CA SER A 276 25.99 13.51 -4.57
C SER A 276 27.47 13.23 -4.85
N LEU A 277 28.18 12.74 -3.84
CA LEU A 277 29.46 12.06 -4.03
C LEU A 277 29.18 10.63 -4.50
N ASN A 278 29.08 10.43 -5.81
CA ASN A 278 29.12 9.10 -6.44
C ASN A 278 30.57 8.55 -6.56
N ASN A 279 31.54 9.22 -5.93
CA ASN A 279 32.93 8.81 -5.96
C ASN A 279 33.26 8.08 -4.65
N GLU A 280 33.55 6.78 -4.75
CA GLU A 280 34.10 5.98 -3.67
C GLU A 280 35.39 6.64 -3.15
N MET A 281 35.34 7.19 -1.93
CA MET A 281 36.55 7.62 -1.23
C MET A 281 37.39 6.38 -0.94
N ASN A 282 38.64 6.38 -1.38
CA ASN A 282 39.52 5.22 -1.27
C ASN A 282 40.70 5.52 -0.35
N PHE A 283 40.88 4.68 0.66
CA PHE A 283 42.06 4.68 1.54
C PHE A 283 42.86 3.41 1.29
N ARG A 284 44.13 3.56 0.89
CA ARG A 284 45.03 2.42 0.66
C ARG A 284 46.30 2.59 1.46
N ILE A 285 46.54 1.67 2.38
CA ILE A 285 47.82 1.52 3.08
C ILE A 285 48.63 0.46 2.34
N TYR A 286 49.92 0.72 2.16
CA TYR A 286 50.85 -0.27 1.63
C TYR A 286 52.17 -0.22 2.41
N ARG A 287 52.73 -1.41 2.62
CA ARG A 287 53.97 -1.63 3.34
C ARG A 287 55.07 -1.93 2.34
N VAL A 288 56.20 -1.23 2.46
CA VAL A 288 57.39 -1.48 1.65
C VAL A 288 58.47 -2.02 2.58
N SER A 289 58.74 -3.32 2.48
CA SER A 289 59.78 -3.99 3.26
C SER A 289 61.14 -3.88 2.56
N GLY A 290 62.05 -3.08 3.12
CA GLY A 290 63.45 -3.03 2.71
C GLY A 290 64.32 -3.97 3.54
N ALA A 291 65.54 -4.26 3.06
CA ALA A 291 66.46 -5.21 3.68
C ALA A 291 66.92 -4.85 5.12
N LYS A 292 66.71 -3.62 5.57
CA LYS A 292 67.10 -3.14 6.92
C LYS A 292 65.98 -2.46 7.70
N VAL A 293 64.97 -1.92 7.03
CA VAL A 293 63.84 -1.21 7.65
C VAL A 293 62.60 -1.46 6.81
N SER A 294 61.46 -1.67 7.46
CA SER A 294 60.14 -1.68 6.81
C SER A 294 59.51 -0.30 6.98
N GLN A 295 59.11 0.34 5.89
CA GLN A 295 58.45 1.65 5.90
C GLN A 295 57.02 1.51 5.37
N MET A 296 56.12 2.32 5.93
CA MET A 296 54.70 2.26 5.63
C MET A 296 54.25 3.57 5.01
N PHE A 297 53.40 3.45 3.99
CA PHE A 297 52.84 4.57 3.27
C PHE A 297 51.33 4.43 3.23
N ALA A 298 50.65 5.56 3.32
CA ALA A 298 49.20 5.61 3.16
C ALA A 298 48.88 6.62 2.05
N LYS A 299 48.03 6.20 1.11
CA LYS A 299 47.48 7.07 0.08
C LYS A 299 46.00 7.27 0.37
N LEU A 300 45.63 8.53 0.57
CA LEU A 300 44.25 8.97 0.73
C LEU A 300 43.83 9.69 -0.54
N ASP A 301 42.76 9.23 -1.17
CA ASP A 301 42.11 9.95 -2.26
C ASP A 301 40.73 10.42 -1.79
N PHE A 302 40.66 11.67 -1.36
CA PHE A 302 39.44 12.28 -0.86
C PHE A 302 38.56 12.87 -1.97
N SER A 303 38.92 12.70 -3.25
CA SER A 303 38.41 13.59 -4.32
C SER A 303 38.59 15.08 -3.93
N ILE A 304 38.02 16.01 -4.69
CA ILE A 304 38.12 17.44 -4.38
C ILE A 304 37.18 17.76 -3.20
N VAL A 305 37.63 17.50 -1.97
CA VAL A 305 36.92 17.92 -0.76
C VAL A 305 37.82 18.89 0.00
N LYS A 306 37.36 20.15 0.13
CA LYS A 306 38.01 21.15 0.98
C LYS A 306 37.51 20.98 2.42
N GLY A 307 38.41 20.65 3.34
CA GLY A 307 38.10 20.52 4.76
C GLY A 307 39.37 20.45 5.62
N LEU A 308 39.23 20.68 6.92
CA LEU A 308 40.32 20.59 7.89
C LEU A 308 40.38 19.18 8.48
N THR A 309 41.48 18.47 8.24
CA THR A 309 41.75 17.17 8.87
C THR A 309 42.58 17.39 10.13
N LYS A 310 42.08 16.95 11.29
CA LYS A 310 42.87 16.82 12.51
C LYS A 310 43.31 15.36 12.65
N ILE A 311 44.61 15.13 12.65
CA ILE A 311 45.20 13.83 12.99
C ILE A 311 45.59 13.93 14.46
N SER A 312 44.98 13.11 15.31
CA SER A 312 45.28 13.00 16.75
C SER A 312 45.60 11.56 17.09
#